data_AF-E5AA98-F1
#
_entry.id   AF-E5AA98-F1
#
_cell.length_a   1.000
_cell.length_b   1.000
_cell.length_c   1.000
_cell.angle_alpha   90.00
_cell.angle_beta   90.00
_cell.angle_gamma   90.00
#
_symmetry.space_group_name_H-M   'P 1'
#
loop_
_entity.id
_entity.type
_entity.pdbx_description
1 polymer ?
#
loop_
_entity_poly.entity_id
_entity_poly.type
_entity_poly.pdbx_seq_one_letter_code
_entity_poly.pdbx_strand_id
1 'polypeptide(L)'
;MGVGLSTALRLHRKAPAPPLANTCAHDEEQNKCEAEIDSYDNHDNHPQIRQLLHITIPHAMEPTNPYPEELCSGGLQTDHPPSEPSSLLHASTTESSTKSRIQCVGCCKSLPAKKDPNYSKEVTRPCDSCVSPFCIACVRDIFLKACKDSSRMPPRRCTLIPIHKARQCLSAEEVALFKLKYEEWSTPRPFYCPVPTCSTFIPERLLPLRVNAEGKRTDSGVGMPTAQSFSCRSCATSICVE
;
A
#
# COMPACT_ATOMS: atom_id res chain seq x y z
N MET A 1 1.14 80.76 33.83
CA MET A 1 2.06 80.78 32.67
C MET A 1 2.88 79.50 32.71
N GLY A 2 2.54 78.52 31.87
CA GLY A 2 3.19 77.20 31.86
C GLY A 2 2.88 76.55 30.52
N VAL A 3 3.88 76.52 29.65
CA VAL A 3 3.79 76.15 28.24
C VAL A 3 3.74 74.62 28.07
N GLY A 4 2.89 74.19 27.15
CA GLY A 4 2.61 72.78 26.86
C GLY A 4 3.68 72.08 26.02
N LEU A 5 3.72 70.75 26.17
CA LEU A 5 4.41 69.82 25.29
C LEU A 5 3.46 68.63 25.06
N SER A 6 2.65 68.69 23.99
CA SER A 6 1.88 67.55 23.49
C SER A 6 2.71 66.81 22.45
N THR A 7 3.16 65.61 22.82
CA THR A 7 3.83 64.67 21.92
C THR A 7 2.80 64.01 20.99
N ALA A 8 2.84 64.35 19.70
CA ALA A 8 2.01 63.73 18.68
C ALA A 8 2.60 62.37 18.25
N LEU A 9 1.89 61.28 18.54
CA LEU A 9 2.17 59.94 18.02
C LEU A 9 1.82 59.89 16.52
N ARG A 10 2.84 59.66 15.68
CA ARG A 10 2.72 59.48 14.23
C ARG A 10 2.36 58.02 13.95
N LEU A 11 1.08 57.71 13.80
CA LEU A 11 0.62 56.40 13.32
C LEU A 11 0.85 56.31 11.81
N HIS A 12 1.75 55.42 11.39
CA HIS A 12 1.96 55.07 9.99
C HIS A 12 0.73 54.33 9.44
N ARG A 13 0.04 54.95 8.49
CA ARG A 13 -1.01 54.30 7.69
C ARG A 13 -0.36 53.37 6.66
N LYS A 14 -0.60 52.07 6.80
CA LYS A 14 -0.26 51.02 5.84
C LYS A 14 -1.16 51.16 4.61
N ALA A 15 -0.57 51.28 3.42
CA ALA A 15 -1.31 51.38 2.17
C ALA A 15 -2.04 50.06 1.84
N PRO A 16 -3.25 50.12 1.25
CA PRO A 16 -3.95 48.92 0.77
C PRO A 16 -3.30 48.37 -0.51
N ALA A 17 -3.14 47.05 -0.56
CA ALA A 17 -2.66 46.33 -1.73
C ALA A 17 -3.69 46.40 -2.88
N PRO A 18 -3.24 46.42 -4.16
CA PRO A 18 -4.14 46.41 -5.30
C PRO A 18 -4.83 45.04 -5.45
N PRO A 19 -6.09 45.00 -5.96
CA PRO A 19 -6.79 43.75 -6.21
C PRO A 19 -6.17 43.03 -7.42
N LEU A 20 -5.74 41.79 -7.19
CA LEU A 20 -5.41 40.86 -8.28
C LEU A 20 -6.72 40.39 -8.91
N ALA A 21 -6.93 40.77 -10.17
CA ALA A 21 -7.96 40.21 -11.03
C ALA A 21 -7.61 38.75 -11.33
N ASN A 22 -8.39 37.81 -10.77
CA ASN A 22 -8.42 36.42 -11.22
C ASN A 22 -9.55 36.27 -12.23
N THR A 23 -9.23 36.35 -13.51
CA THR A 23 -10.07 35.82 -14.58
C THR A 23 -9.75 34.35 -14.78
N CYS A 24 -10.81 33.53 -14.79
CA CYS A 24 -10.81 32.10 -15.03
C CYS A 24 -10.16 31.73 -16.36
N ALA A 25 -9.20 30.81 -16.31
CA ALA A 25 -8.81 29.93 -17.41
C ALA A 25 -8.58 28.53 -16.82
N HIS A 26 -9.68 27.83 -16.54
CA HIS A 26 -9.68 26.38 -16.42
C HIS A 26 -9.79 25.83 -17.85
N ASP A 27 -8.78 25.08 -18.33
CA ASP A 27 -8.94 23.88 -19.18
C ASP A 27 -7.67 23.45 -19.95
N GLU A 28 -6.51 24.09 -19.78
CA GLU A 28 -5.31 23.71 -20.58
C GLU A 28 -4.10 23.20 -19.77
N GLU A 29 -4.24 22.97 -18.47
CA GLU A 29 -3.12 22.59 -17.58
C GLU A 29 -3.26 21.21 -16.90
N GLN A 30 -4.18 20.37 -17.35
CA GLN A 30 -4.23 18.95 -16.92
C GLN A 30 -3.44 18.02 -17.85
N ASN A 31 -3.18 18.43 -19.09
CA ASN A 31 -2.50 17.59 -20.08
C ASN A 31 -0.96 17.62 -19.99
N LYS A 32 -0.41 18.35 -19.00
CA LYS A 32 1.05 18.45 -18.78
C LYS A 32 1.54 17.61 -17.59
N CYS A 33 0.65 17.25 -16.66
CA CYS A 33 0.99 16.40 -15.51
C CYS A 33 0.97 14.90 -15.83
N GLU A 34 0.28 14.46 -16.89
CA GLU A 34 0.30 13.06 -17.31
C GLU A 34 1.55 12.68 -18.12
N ALA A 35 2.24 13.65 -18.73
CA ALA A 35 3.41 13.39 -19.57
C ALA A 35 4.74 13.19 -18.79
N GLU A 36 4.84 13.61 -17.53
CA GLU A 36 6.07 13.44 -16.73
C GLU A 36 6.12 12.14 -15.92
N ILE A 37 4.98 11.45 -15.73
CA ILE A 37 4.94 10.17 -15.00
C ILE A 37 5.29 8.98 -15.93
N ASP A 38 5.04 9.10 -17.23
CA ASP A 38 5.36 8.05 -18.22
C ASP A 38 6.86 8.02 -18.62
N SER A 39 7.65 9.03 -18.23
CA SER A 39 9.11 9.01 -18.44
C SER A 39 9.84 8.04 -17.51
N TYR A 40 9.21 7.58 -16.42
CA TYR A 40 9.84 6.67 -15.45
C TYR A 40 9.50 5.19 -15.67
N ASP A 41 8.62 4.87 -16.63
CA ASP A 41 8.19 3.49 -16.95
C ASP A 41 8.98 2.86 -18.11
N ASN A 42 10.02 3.52 -18.65
CA ASN A 42 10.80 3.02 -19.81
C ASN A 42 12.27 2.64 -19.53
N HIS A 43 12.68 2.48 -18.26
CA HIS A 43 14.00 1.96 -17.88
C HIS A 43 14.00 0.55 -17.27
N ASP A 44 12.86 -0.14 -17.23
CA ASP A 44 12.77 -1.55 -16.79
C ASP A 44 13.09 -2.54 -17.93
N ASN A 45 14.17 -2.28 -18.68
CA ASN A 45 14.87 -3.28 -19.49
C ASN A 45 16.20 -3.69 -18.81
N HIS A 46 16.21 -3.75 -17.47
CA HIS A 46 17.30 -4.38 -16.74
C HIS A 46 17.09 -5.90 -16.72
N PRO A 47 18.03 -6.72 -17.22
CA PRO A 47 17.86 -8.17 -17.38
C PRO A 47 17.67 -8.94 -16.05
N GLN A 48 17.76 -8.29 -14.89
CA GLN A 48 17.52 -8.93 -13.59
C GLN A 48 16.04 -9.01 -13.18
N ILE A 49 15.14 -8.15 -13.69
CA ILE A 49 13.71 -8.23 -13.30
C ILE A 49 12.98 -9.36 -14.04
N ARG A 50 13.49 -9.78 -15.20
CA ARG A 50 12.91 -10.92 -15.95
C ARG A 50 13.15 -12.29 -15.29
N GLN A 51 14.03 -12.37 -14.28
CA GLN A 51 14.21 -13.59 -13.49
C GLN A 51 13.22 -13.73 -12.32
N LEU A 52 12.44 -12.69 -11.98
CA LEU A 52 11.46 -12.75 -10.89
C LEU A 52 10.18 -13.54 -11.22
N LEU A 53 10.00 -14.00 -12.47
CA LEU A 53 8.91 -14.90 -12.86
C LEU A 53 9.27 -16.39 -12.75
N HIS A 54 10.53 -16.72 -12.43
CA HIS A 54 11.01 -18.10 -12.25
C HIS A 54 11.68 -18.30 -10.88
N ILE A 55 11.34 -17.49 -9.88
CA ILE A 55 11.74 -17.78 -8.50
C ILE A 55 10.89 -18.93 -8.00
N THR A 56 11.46 -20.13 -8.05
CA THR A 56 11.10 -21.22 -7.13
C THR A 56 11.19 -20.62 -5.73
N ILE A 57 10.03 -20.40 -5.09
CA ILE A 57 9.97 -19.96 -3.70
C ILE A 57 10.80 -20.97 -2.89
N PRO A 58 11.93 -20.58 -2.26
CA PRO A 58 12.59 -21.48 -1.33
C PRO A 58 11.59 -21.73 -0.20
N HIS A 59 11.30 -23.02 -0.01
CA HIS A 59 10.44 -23.53 1.03
C HIS A 59 10.82 -22.85 2.35
N ALA A 60 9.91 -22.06 2.92
CA ALA A 60 10.11 -21.46 4.23
C ALA A 60 10.42 -22.59 5.22
N MET A 61 11.53 -22.47 5.94
CA MET A 61 11.81 -23.30 7.09
C MET A 61 10.75 -22.99 8.14
N GLU A 62 10.00 -24.02 8.54
CA GLU A 62 8.96 -23.94 9.56
C GLU A 62 9.57 -23.48 10.89
N PRO A 63 8.98 -22.47 11.57
CA PRO A 63 9.28 -22.24 12.97
C PRO A 63 8.63 -23.35 13.81
N THR A 64 9.46 -24.17 14.45
CA THR A 64 9.04 -25.14 15.47
C THR A 64 8.44 -24.36 16.65
N ASN A 65 7.11 -24.41 16.76
CA ASN A 65 6.34 -23.87 17.88
C ASN A 65 6.44 -24.84 19.08
N PRO A 66 7.02 -24.45 20.24
CA PRO A 66 7.08 -25.30 21.42
C PRO A 66 6.00 -24.87 22.42
N TYR A 67 4.73 -25.24 22.18
CA TYR A 67 3.71 -25.15 23.23
C TYR A 67 2.74 -26.34 23.18
N PRO A 68 2.53 -27.06 24.29
CA PRO A 68 1.65 -28.23 24.35
C PRO A 68 0.16 -27.84 24.38
N GLU A 69 -0.64 -28.62 23.66
CA GLU A 69 -2.11 -28.59 23.67
C GLU A 69 -2.66 -29.20 24.97
N GLU A 70 -3.47 -28.43 25.71
CA GLU A 70 -4.31 -28.97 26.78
C GLU A 70 -5.70 -29.33 26.26
N LEU A 71 -6.02 -30.61 26.43
CA LEU A 71 -7.31 -31.24 26.22
C LEU A 71 -8.35 -30.73 27.22
N CYS A 72 -9.53 -30.35 26.74
CA CYS A 72 -10.74 -30.36 27.57
C CYS A 72 -11.89 -31.02 26.83
N SER A 73 -12.14 -32.27 27.21
CA SER A 73 -13.33 -33.05 26.93
C SER A 73 -14.44 -32.67 27.92
N GLY A 74 -15.66 -32.47 27.44
CA GLY A 74 -16.85 -32.34 28.30
C GLY A 74 -18.11 -32.19 27.47
N GLY A 75 -18.87 -33.27 27.32
CA GLY A 75 -20.14 -33.29 26.59
C GLY A 75 -21.34 -32.89 27.45
N LEU A 76 -22.46 -32.58 26.78
CA LEU A 76 -23.79 -32.90 27.27
C LEU A 76 -24.79 -33.00 26.10
N GLN A 77 -25.47 -34.14 26.03
CA GLN A 77 -26.64 -34.41 25.20
C GLN A 77 -27.88 -33.78 25.83
N THR A 78 -28.81 -33.30 25.00
CA THR A 78 -30.25 -33.28 25.32
C THR A 78 -31.05 -33.56 24.05
N ASP A 79 -31.89 -34.59 24.13
CA ASP A 79 -32.81 -35.12 23.12
C ASP A 79 -34.14 -34.33 22.99
N HIS A 80 -34.62 -34.17 21.74
CA HIS A 80 -36.02 -34.15 21.18
C HIS A 80 -37.16 -33.28 21.80
N PRO A 81 -38.34 -32.99 21.14
CA PRO A 81 -39.00 -33.63 19.97
C PRO A 81 -39.62 -32.67 18.89
N PRO A 82 -40.29 -33.19 17.82
CA PRO A 82 -40.68 -32.46 16.61
C PRO A 82 -42.15 -32.00 16.54
N SER A 83 -42.47 -30.99 15.72
CA SER A 83 -43.81 -30.77 15.14
C SER A 83 -43.81 -29.71 14.00
N GLU A 84 -43.94 -30.20 12.76
CA GLU A 84 -44.88 -29.88 11.64
C GLU A 84 -45.73 -28.55 11.62
N PRO A 85 -46.30 -28.15 10.45
CA PRO A 85 -46.13 -26.84 9.81
C PRO A 85 -47.45 -26.09 9.53
N SER A 86 -47.36 -24.83 9.05
CA SER A 86 -48.28 -24.11 8.11
C SER A 86 -48.12 -22.59 8.32
N SER A 87 -47.51 -21.85 7.39
CA SER A 87 -48.09 -21.22 6.18
C SER A 87 -48.97 -19.99 6.45
N LEU A 88 -48.42 -18.80 6.20
CA LEU A 88 -49.08 -17.62 5.60
C LEU A 88 -47.98 -16.76 4.94
N LEU A 89 -47.72 -16.89 3.63
CA LEU A 89 -48.30 -16.07 2.55
C LEU A 89 -48.12 -14.55 2.75
N HIS A 90 -46.94 -14.04 2.43
CA HIS A 90 -46.80 -12.68 1.90
C HIS A 90 -46.56 -12.77 0.40
N ALA A 91 -47.64 -12.59 -0.35
CA ALA A 91 -47.61 -12.34 -1.77
C ALA A 91 -46.91 -10.99 -2.00
N SER A 92 -45.69 -11.04 -2.55
CA SER A 92 -45.09 -9.91 -3.26
C SER A 92 -45.06 -10.30 -4.73
N THR A 93 -46.20 -10.14 -5.38
CA THR A 93 -46.29 -10.15 -6.84
C THR A 93 -45.88 -8.78 -7.33
N THR A 94 -44.66 -8.65 -7.83
CA THR A 94 -44.32 -7.71 -8.92
C THR A 94 -43.20 -8.34 -9.76
N GLU A 95 -43.63 -9.08 -10.78
CA GLU A 95 -43.15 -9.04 -12.16
C GLU A 95 -41.63 -9.25 -12.43
N SER A 96 -41.32 -10.52 -12.72
CA SER A 96 -40.65 -10.97 -13.94
C SER A 96 -39.83 -9.94 -14.75
N SER A 97 -38.56 -9.82 -14.40
CA SER A 97 -37.50 -9.78 -15.41
C SER A 97 -36.29 -10.49 -14.79
N THR A 98 -35.90 -11.63 -15.36
CA THR A 98 -34.79 -12.49 -14.93
C THR A 98 -33.44 -11.81 -15.14
N LYS A 99 -33.22 -10.68 -14.44
CA LYS A 99 -31.97 -9.93 -14.45
C LYS A 99 -31.08 -10.52 -13.36
N SER A 100 -30.18 -11.41 -13.75
CA SER A 100 -29.18 -12.00 -12.86
C SER A 100 -28.47 -10.89 -12.08
N ARG A 101 -28.70 -10.81 -10.77
CA ARG A 101 -28.05 -9.82 -9.90
C ARG A 101 -26.59 -10.23 -9.73
N ILE A 102 -25.68 -9.36 -10.16
CA ILE A 102 -24.25 -9.55 -9.99
C ILE A 102 -23.90 -9.07 -8.58
N GLN A 103 -23.13 -9.86 -7.81
CA GLN A 103 -22.74 -9.52 -6.44
C GLN A 103 -21.22 -9.60 -6.29
N CYS A 104 -20.65 -8.70 -5.49
CA CYS A 104 -19.24 -8.71 -5.15
C CYS A 104 -18.91 -9.94 -4.30
N VAL A 105 -17.91 -10.72 -4.70
CA VAL A 105 -17.48 -11.91 -3.94
C VAL A 105 -16.82 -11.55 -2.61
N GLY A 106 -16.23 -10.35 -2.51
CA GLY A 106 -15.52 -9.91 -1.30
C GLY A 106 -16.42 -9.43 -0.17
N CYS A 107 -17.53 -8.77 -0.49
CA CYS A 107 -18.43 -8.17 0.51
C CYS A 107 -19.91 -8.50 0.32
N CYS A 108 -20.27 -9.34 -0.65
CA CYS A 108 -21.63 -9.74 -0.99
C CYS A 108 -22.58 -8.58 -1.36
N LYS A 109 -22.08 -7.36 -1.54
CA LYS A 109 -22.88 -6.22 -1.97
C LYS A 109 -23.28 -6.36 -3.44
N SER A 110 -24.46 -5.87 -3.77
CA SER A 110 -24.96 -5.82 -5.15
C SER A 110 -24.06 -4.92 -6.00
N LEU A 111 -23.77 -5.36 -7.22
CA LEU A 111 -22.98 -4.64 -8.21
C LEU A 111 -23.87 -4.18 -9.37
N PRO A 112 -23.48 -3.13 -10.10
CA PRO A 112 -24.18 -2.74 -11.32
C PRO A 112 -24.21 -3.89 -12.33
N ALA A 113 -25.27 -3.92 -13.15
CA ALA A 113 -25.39 -4.92 -14.19
C ALA A 113 -24.35 -4.66 -15.31
N LYS A 114 -23.96 -5.69 -16.08
CA LYS A 114 -23.00 -5.53 -17.19
C LYS A 114 -23.40 -4.49 -18.25
N LYS A 115 -24.69 -4.20 -18.39
CA LYS A 115 -25.24 -3.20 -19.33
C LYS A 115 -25.19 -1.77 -18.78
N ASP A 116 -24.85 -1.61 -17.51
CA ASP A 116 -24.77 -0.31 -16.86
C ASP A 116 -23.48 0.42 -17.30
N PRO A 117 -23.56 1.72 -17.66
CA PRO A 117 -22.37 2.49 -18.06
C PRO A 117 -21.31 2.61 -16.95
N ASN A 118 -21.69 2.43 -15.68
CA ASN A 118 -20.76 2.45 -14.54
C ASN A 118 -20.14 1.09 -14.23
N TYR A 119 -20.51 0.02 -14.94
CA TYR A 119 -20.00 -1.33 -14.66
C TYR A 119 -18.47 -1.41 -14.62
N SER A 120 -17.78 -0.82 -15.61
CA SER A 120 -16.32 -0.82 -15.67
C SER A 120 -15.65 0.04 -14.59
N LYS A 121 -16.36 1.04 -14.05
CA LYS A 121 -15.86 1.94 -13.01
C LYS A 121 -15.99 1.35 -11.61
N GLU A 122 -16.99 0.50 -11.40
CA GLU A 122 -17.29 -0.05 -10.07
C GLU A 122 -16.93 -1.53 -9.92
N VAL A 123 -16.85 -2.27 -11.02
CA VAL A 123 -16.60 -3.72 -11.03
C VAL A 123 -15.28 -4.04 -11.70
N THR A 124 -14.47 -4.85 -11.03
CA THR A 124 -13.22 -5.37 -11.57
C THR A 124 -13.11 -6.88 -11.38
N ARG A 125 -12.20 -7.49 -12.14
CA ARG A 125 -11.82 -8.90 -12.04
C ARG A 125 -10.32 -8.97 -11.81
N PRO A 126 -9.88 -9.00 -10.54
CA PRO A 126 -8.46 -8.90 -10.21
C PRO A 126 -7.67 -10.17 -10.55
N CYS A 127 -8.34 -11.31 -10.75
CA CYS A 127 -7.72 -12.60 -11.04
C CYS A 127 -7.96 -12.99 -12.51
N ASP A 128 -6.92 -13.43 -13.22
CA ASP A 128 -7.04 -13.95 -14.60
C ASP A 128 -7.76 -15.29 -14.68
N SER A 129 -7.57 -16.14 -13.69
CA SER A 129 -8.12 -17.50 -13.67
C SER A 129 -9.57 -17.55 -13.19
N CYS A 130 -10.06 -16.48 -12.57
CA CYS A 130 -11.36 -16.46 -11.90
C CYS A 130 -12.24 -15.35 -12.52
N VAL A 131 -13.43 -15.72 -13.03
CA VAL A 131 -14.38 -14.76 -13.64
C VAL A 131 -15.22 -13.97 -12.63
N SER A 132 -14.88 -14.11 -11.35
CA SER A 132 -15.71 -13.69 -10.24
C SER A 132 -15.61 -12.17 -10.00
N PRO A 133 -16.74 -11.46 -9.90
CA PRO A 133 -16.76 -10.00 -9.88
C PRO A 133 -16.46 -9.44 -8.48
N PHE A 134 -15.69 -8.35 -8.44
CA PHE A 134 -15.37 -7.61 -7.23
C PHE A 134 -15.72 -6.14 -7.39
N CYS A 135 -16.18 -5.49 -6.32
CA CYS A 135 -16.18 -4.03 -6.30
C CYS A 135 -14.74 -3.50 -6.15
N ILE A 136 -14.51 -2.28 -6.65
CA ILE A 136 -13.23 -1.57 -6.51
C ILE A 136 -12.76 -1.51 -5.05
N ALA A 137 -13.66 -1.20 -4.12
CA ALA A 137 -13.33 -1.08 -2.70
C ALA A 137 -12.77 -2.39 -2.11
N CYS A 138 -13.32 -3.55 -2.48
CA CYS A 138 -12.80 -4.83 -2.00
C CYS A 138 -11.42 -5.15 -2.58
N VAL A 139 -11.14 -4.76 -3.83
CA VAL A 139 -9.79 -4.95 -4.40
C VAL A 139 -8.79 -4.02 -3.71
N ARG A 140 -9.15 -2.75 -3.50
CA ARG A 140 -8.34 -1.81 -2.72
C ARG A 140 -8.00 -2.37 -1.34
N ASP A 141 -8.99 -2.88 -0.61
CA ASP A 141 -8.80 -3.47 0.71
C ASP A 141 -7.82 -4.64 0.73
N ILE A 142 -7.81 -5.49 -0.31
CA ILE A 142 -6.88 -6.61 -0.41
C ILE A 142 -5.43 -6.10 -0.41
N PHE A 143 -5.14 -5.04 -1.19
CA PHE A 143 -3.81 -4.43 -1.25
C PHE A 143 -3.43 -3.72 0.06
N LEU A 144 -4.34 -2.92 0.62
CA LEU A 144 -4.06 -2.19 1.86
C LEU A 144 -3.89 -3.11 3.05
N LYS A 145 -4.64 -4.21 3.12
CA LYS A 145 -4.47 -5.25 4.14
C LYS A 145 -3.09 -5.91 3.99
N ALA A 146 -2.64 -6.19 2.78
CA ALA A 146 -1.29 -6.71 2.54
C ALA A 146 -0.18 -5.72 2.92
N CYS A 147 -0.42 -4.41 2.80
CA CYS A 147 0.53 -3.38 3.26
C CYS A 147 0.66 -3.31 4.79
N LYS A 148 -0.40 -3.70 5.52
CA LYS A 148 -0.44 -3.69 6.99
C LYS A 148 0.04 -5.00 7.60
N ASP A 149 -0.18 -6.11 6.90
CA ASP A 149 0.08 -7.47 7.36
C ASP A 149 0.94 -8.20 6.31
N SER A 150 2.22 -8.37 6.61
CA SER A 150 3.20 -8.99 5.71
C SER A 150 2.88 -10.45 5.40
N SER A 151 2.10 -11.14 6.24
CA SER A 151 1.65 -12.52 5.97
C SER A 151 0.68 -12.60 4.79
N ARG A 152 0.05 -11.47 4.43
CA ARG A 152 -0.86 -11.35 3.28
C ARG A 152 -0.16 -10.82 2.03
N MET A 153 1.16 -10.61 2.10
CA MET A 153 1.97 -10.20 0.97
C MET A 153 2.53 -11.45 0.27
N PRO A 154 2.44 -11.54 -1.06
CA PRO A 154 1.83 -10.59 -1.98
C PRO A 154 0.29 -10.72 -1.96
N PRO A 155 -0.46 -9.69 -2.42
CA PRO A 155 -1.91 -9.76 -2.48
C PRO A 155 -2.35 -10.90 -3.39
N ARG A 156 -3.08 -11.86 -2.82
CA ARG A 156 -3.56 -13.06 -3.52
C ARG A 156 -5.07 -13.21 -3.39
N ARG A 157 -5.65 -13.83 -4.41
CA ARG A 157 -6.98 -14.46 -4.37
C ARG A 157 -6.84 -15.93 -4.73
N CYS A 158 -7.15 -16.27 -5.98
CA CYS A 158 -6.82 -17.58 -6.55
C CYS A 158 -5.32 -17.64 -6.88
N THR A 159 -4.81 -16.54 -7.44
CA THR A 159 -3.40 -16.33 -7.79
C THR A 159 -2.96 -14.95 -7.29
N LEU A 160 -1.68 -14.60 -7.53
CA LEU A 160 -1.17 -13.24 -7.29
C LEU A 160 -1.97 -12.23 -8.13
N ILE A 161 -2.39 -11.14 -7.52
CA ILE A 161 -3.07 -10.04 -8.22
C ILE A 161 -2.01 -9.03 -8.68
N PRO A 162 -1.78 -8.86 -9.99
CA PRO A 162 -0.82 -7.87 -10.48
C PRO A 162 -1.28 -6.44 -10.15
N ILE A 163 -0.35 -5.57 -9.76
CA ILE A 163 -0.65 -4.17 -9.39
C ILE A 163 -1.32 -3.39 -10.52
N HIS A 164 -0.96 -3.67 -11.79
CA HIS A 164 -1.55 -2.98 -12.94
C HIS A 164 -3.07 -3.15 -13.02
N LYS A 165 -3.62 -4.29 -12.55
CA LYS A 165 -5.06 -4.52 -12.48
C LYS A 165 -5.76 -3.77 -11.35
N ALA A 166 -5.01 -3.47 -10.30
CA ALA A 166 -5.48 -2.72 -9.16
C ALA A 166 -5.21 -1.21 -9.29
N ARG A 167 -4.54 -0.73 -10.36
CA ARG A 167 -4.19 0.69 -10.55
C ARG A 167 -5.43 1.58 -10.55
N GLN A 168 -6.54 1.14 -11.16
CA GLN A 168 -7.82 1.86 -11.10
C GLN A 168 -8.51 1.82 -9.72
N CYS A 169 -8.05 0.96 -8.81
CA CYS A 169 -8.62 0.76 -7.48
C CYS A 169 -7.87 1.53 -6.38
N LEU A 170 -6.65 1.98 -6.66
CA LEU A 170 -5.72 2.56 -5.70
C LEU A 170 -5.44 4.01 -6.06
N SER A 171 -5.26 4.88 -5.06
CA SER A 171 -4.69 6.20 -5.30
C SER A 171 -3.19 6.11 -5.61
N ALA A 172 -2.61 7.19 -6.13
CA ALA A 172 -1.16 7.25 -6.40
C ALA A 172 -0.34 7.01 -5.11
N GLU A 173 -0.77 7.57 -3.99
CA GLU A 173 -0.14 7.37 -2.67
C GLU A 173 -0.21 5.90 -2.23
N GLU A 174 -1.35 5.23 -2.46
CA GLU A 174 -1.51 3.82 -2.11
C GLU A 174 -0.68 2.90 -3.01
N VAL A 175 -0.55 3.24 -4.30
CA VAL A 175 0.37 2.54 -5.21
C VAL A 175 1.81 2.69 -4.72
N ALA A 176 2.23 3.89 -4.34
CA ALA A 176 3.57 4.13 -3.80
C ALA A 176 3.82 3.36 -2.50
N LEU A 177 2.86 3.40 -1.57
CA LEU A 177 2.90 2.64 -0.32
C LEU A 177 3.01 1.14 -0.59
N PHE A 178 2.21 0.61 -1.50
CA PHE A 178 2.26 -0.81 -1.87
C PHE A 178 3.62 -1.19 -2.46
N LYS A 179 4.17 -0.38 -3.37
CA LYS A 179 5.50 -0.62 -3.95
C LYS A 179 6.57 -0.68 -2.86
N LEU A 180 6.56 0.27 -1.92
CA LEU A 180 7.50 0.29 -0.79
C LEU A 180 7.36 -0.95 0.10
N LYS A 181 6.12 -1.33 0.45
CA LYS A 181 5.86 -2.51 1.29
C LYS A 181 6.15 -3.82 0.58
N TYR A 182 5.96 -3.88 -0.73
CA TYR A 182 6.33 -5.03 -1.54
C TYR A 182 7.84 -5.19 -1.63
N GLU A 183 8.58 -4.10 -1.87
CA GLU A 183 10.05 -4.07 -1.86
C GLU A 183 10.56 -4.59 -0.50
N GLU A 184 10.07 -4.04 0.61
CA GLU A 184 10.40 -4.48 1.98
C GLU A 184 10.15 -5.98 2.19
N TRP A 185 8.95 -6.47 1.85
CA TRP A 185 8.57 -7.87 2.00
C TRP A 185 9.39 -8.83 1.11
N SER A 186 9.68 -8.40 -0.12
CA SER A 186 10.41 -9.22 -1.10
C SER A 186 11.92 -9.23 -0.89
N THR A 187 12.44 -8.31 -0.07
CA THR A 187 13.87 -8.20 0.23
C THR A 187 14.30 -9.32 1.18
N PRO A 188 15.25 -10.19 0.78
CA PRO A 188 15.81 -11.18 1.69
C PRO A 188 16.60 -10.48 2.80
N ARG A 189 16.29 -10.78 4.07
CA ARG A 189 16.91 -10.15 5.26
C ARG A 189 16.81 -8.61 5.19
N PRO A 190 15.59 -8.05 5.26
CA PRO A 190 15.38 -6.61 5.17
C PRO A 190 16.16 -5.86 6.25
N PHE A 191 16.88 -4.81 5.85
CA PHE A 191 17.64 -3.97 6.77
C PHE A 191 16.76 -2.82 7.27
N TYR A 192 16.74 -2.63 8.58
CA TYR A 192 15.95 -1.59 9.24
C TYR A 192 16.84 -0.61 9.97
N CYS A 193 16.37 0.63 10.10
CA CYS A 193 17.04 1.60 10.96
C CYS A 193 17.09 1.08 12.41
N PRO A 194 18.27 1.05 13.05
CA PRO A 194 18.41 0.55 14.41
C PRO A 194 17.80 1.47 15.47
N VAL A 195 17.43 2.71 15.12
CA VAL A 195 16.74 3.63 16.02
C VAL A 195 15.32 3.11 16.28
N PRO A 196 14.94 2.72 17.52
CA PRO A 196 13.66 2.05 17.79
C PRO A 196 12.41 2.86 17.45
N THR A 197 12.52 4.19 17.49
CA THR A 197 11.43 5.10 17.09
C THR A 197 11.35 5.33 15.59
N CYS A 198 12.38 4.93 14.84
CA CYS A 198 12.42 5.06 13.38
C CYS A 198 12.06 3.74 12.72
N SER A 199 12.86 2.69 12.95
CA SER A 199 12.72 1.33 12.39
C SER A 199 12.27 1.29 10.92
N THR A 200 12.67 2.29 10.15
CA THR A 200 12.27 2.41 8.75
C THR A 200 13.02 1.37 7.94
N PHE A 201 12.35 0.77 6.96
CA PHE A 201 13.00 -0.11 6.00
C PHE A 201 14.02 0.67 5.16
N ILE A 202 15.20 0.10 4.94
CA ILE A 202 16.28 0.70 4.17
C ILE A 202 16.59 -0.23 2.99
N PRO A 203 16.19 0.16 1.76
CA PRO A 203 16.51 -0.60 0.55
C PRO A 203 18.01 -0.85 0.40
N GLU A 204 18.39 -2.04 -0.06
CA GLU A 204 19.80 -2.45 -0.23
C GLU A 204 20.58 -1.52 -1.16
N ARG A 205 19.93 -0.97 -2.18
CA ARG A 205 20.48 0.07 -3.08
C ARG A 205 20.94 1.35 -2.38
N LEU A 206 20.55 1.57 -1.13
CA LEU A 206 21.00 2.72 -0.31
C LEU A 206 22.13 2.35 0.64
N LEU A 207 22.42 1.07 0.81
CA LEU A 207 23.53 0.61 1.63
C LEU A 207 24.85 0.80 0.85
N PRO A 208 25.94 1.20 1.53
CA PRO A 208 27.27 1.21 0.92
C PRO A 208 27.61 -0.18 0.36
N LEU A 209 28.03 -0.24 -0.91
CA LEU A 209 28.57 -1.47 -1.47
C LEU A 209 29.79 -1.88 -0.67
N ARG A 210 29.82 -3.15 -0.22
CA ARG A 210 31.04 -3.73 0.31
C ARG A 210 32.05 -3.87 -0.83
N VAL A 211 32.82 -2.82 -1.06
CA VAL A 211 34.08 -2.95 -1.79
C VAL A 211 34.99 -3.74 -0.86
N ASN A 212 35.11 -5.04 -1.15
CA ASN A 212 36.19 -5.84 -0.59
C ASN A 212 37.46 -5.07 -0.93
N ALA A 213 38.08 -4.46 0.07
CA ALA A 213 39.40 -3.89 -0.08
C ALA A 213 40.35 -5.09 -0.29
N GLU A 214 40.42 -5.60 -1.52
CA GLU A 214 41.54 -6.41 -2.00
C GLU A 214 42.76 -5.49 -2.14
N GLY A 215 43.14 -4.85 -1.04
CA GLY A 215 44.23 -3.92 -0.91
C GLY A 215 45.32 -4.60 -0.11
N LYS A 216 46.21 -5.28 -0.83
CA LYS A 216 47.63 -5.51 -0.52
C LYS A 216 48.03 -5.13 0.92
N ARG A 217 48.16 -6.15 1.78
CA ARG A 217 48.76 -6.04 3.12
C ARG A 217 50.11 -5.33 3.03
N THR A 218 50.14 -4.03 3.27
CA THR A 218 51.36 -3.35 3.71
C THR A 218 51.42 -3.55 5.21
N ASP A 219 52.33 -4.45 5.58
CA ASP A 219 52.85 -4.65 6.92
C ASP A 219 53.06 -3.30 7.65
N SER A 220 52.80 -3.30 8.96
CA SER A 220 53.17 -2.30 9.96
C SER A 220 52.20 -1.12 10.16
N GLY A 221 51.15 -1.38 10.95
CA GLY A 221 50.41 -0.35 11.69
C GLY A 221 49.08 -0.89 12.21
N VAL A 222 48.83 -0.79 13.52
CA VAL A 222 47.52 -1.08 14.14
C VAL A 222 46.53 0.01 13.70
N GLY A 223 46.07 -0.07 12.45
CA GLY A 223 45.01 0.77 11.93
C GLY A 223 43.66 0.13 12.25
N MET A 224 42.82 0.81 13.03
CA MET A 224 41.43 0.42 13.18
C MET A 224 40.75 0.40 11.81
N PRO A 225 40.01 -0.67 11.44
CA PRO A 225 39.18 -0.68 10.26
C PRO A 225 38.21 0.51 10.34
N THR A 226 38.22 1.38 9.33
CA THR A 226 37.23 2.46 9.25
C THR A 226 35.90 1.84 8.88
N ALA A 227 34.99 1.71 9.84
CA ALA A 227 33.64 1.22 9.58
C ALA A 227 32.95 2.14 8.56
N GLN A 228 32.37 1.53 7.52
CA GLN A 228 31.56 2.30 6.57
C GLN A 228 30.25 2.67 7.26
N SER A 229 29.84 3.93 7.14
CA SER A 229 28.57 4.41 7.70
C SER A 229 27.78 5.23 6.68
N PHE A 230 26.46 5.23 6.83
CA PHE A 230 25.55 6.03 6.01
C PHE A 230 24.44 6.64 6.87
N SER A 231 23.82 7.72 6.40
CA SER A 231 22.75 8.40 7.12
C SER A 231 21.37 7.86 6.75
N CYS A 232 20.56 7.50 7.76
CA CYS A 232 19.17 7.11 7.56
C CYS A 232 18.37 8.27 6.93
N ARG A 233 17.62 8.02 5.86
CA ARG A 233 16.83 9.07 5.20
C ARG A 233 15.66 9.59 6.03
N SER A 234 15.14 8.79 6.97
CA SER A 234 13.96 9.15 7.75
C SER A 234 14.30 9.89 9.05
N CYS A 235 15.43 9.56 9.71
CA CYS A 235 15.81 10.17 10.99
C CYS A 235 17.23 10.78 11.01
N ALA A 236 17.94 10.80 9.87
CA ALA A 236 19.30 11.31 9.71
C ALA A 236 20.39 10.64 10.59
N THR A 237 20.06 9.61 11.37
CA THR A 237 21.03 8.91 12.22
C THR A 237 22.08 8.18 11.37
N SER A 238 23.35 8.29 11.76
CA SER A 238 24.44 7.54 11.14
C SER A 238 24.38 6.08 11.55
N ILE A 239 24.36 5.18 10.57
CA ILE A 239 24.28 3.74 10.74
C ILE A 239 25.59 3.14 10.24
N CYS A 240 26.29 2.40 11.10
CA CYS A 240 27.43 1.59 10.71
C CYS A 240 26.96 0.33 10.00
N VAL A 241 27.59 0.02 8.87
CA VAL A 241 27.40 -1.23 8.15
C VAL A 241 28.70 -2.01 8.31
N GLU A 242 28.64 -3.10 9.08
CA GLU A 242 29.76 -4.05 9.22
C GLU A 242 30.06 -4.72 7.88
#